data_AF-A0A933CXT3-F1
#
_entry.id   AF-A0A933CXT3-F1
#
_cell.length_a   1.000
_cell.length_b   1.000
_cell.length_c   1.000
_cell.angle_alpha   90.00
_cell.angle_beta   90.00
_cell.angle_gamma   90.00
#
_symmetry.space_group_name_H-M   'P 1'
#
loop_
_entity.id
_entity.type
_entity.pdbx_description
1 polymer ?
#
loop_
_entity_poly.entity_id
_entity_poly.type
_entity_poly.pdbx_seq_one_letter_code
_entity_poly.pdbx_strand_id
1 'polypeptide(L)' 'MQDAGMDFDLTESQKAVQELARNFAEKEMRPVVMKYDESQEFPFEIVEKLSQLGFMGITWPEELGGAGLT' A
#
# COMPACT_ATOMS: atom_id res chain seq x y z
N MET A 1 28.17 -18.03 19.87
CA MET A 1 28.04 -17.11 18.73
C MET A 1 26.59 -17.23 18.28
N GLN A 2 25.81 -16.15 18.37
CA GLN A 2 24.46 -16.14 17.81
C GLN A 2 24.60 -16.12 16.29
N ASP A 3 23.87 -17.00 15.59
CA ASP A 3 23.70 -16.93 14.15
C ASP A 3 23.13 -15.55 13.82
N ALA A 4 23.89 -14.72 13.12
CA ALA A 4 23.40 -13.47 12.56
C ALA A 4 22.61 -13.80 11.28
N GLY A 5 21.51 -14.52 11.44
CA GLY A 5 20.54 -14.79 10.38
C GLY A 5 19.68 -13.54 10.12
N MET A 6 19.34 -13.28 8.86
CA MET A 6 18.40 -12.23 8.49
C MET A 6 17.05 -12.48 9.17
N ASP A 7 16.51 -11.45 9.83
CA ASP A 7 15.16 -11.46 10.38
C ASP A 7 14.16 -11.12 9.26
N PHE A 8 13.16 -11.99 9.09
CA PHE A 8 12.11 -11.85 8.07
C PHE A 8 10.76 -11.45 8.68
N ASP A 9 10.70 -11.30 10.01
CA ASP A 9 9.49 -10.84 10.67
C ASP A 9 9.25 -9.37 10.35
N LEU A 10 8.00 -9.03 10.05
CA LEU A 10 7.59 -7.65 9.84
C LEU A 10 7.58 -6.89 11.16
N THR A 11 8.04 -5.64 11.12
CA THR A 11 7.85 -4.70 12.21
C THR A 11 6.36 -4.40 12.41
N GLU A 12 5.98 -3.92 13.58
CA GLU A 12 4.57 -3.55 13.85
C GLU A 12 4.06 -2.48 12.88
N SER A 13 4.89 -1.51 12.50
CA SER A 13 4.55 -0.51 11.49
C SER A 13 4.32 -1.14 10.11
N GLN A 14 5.16 -2.10 9.71
CA GLN A 14 4.98 -2.82 8.44
C GLN A 14 3.71 -3.68 8.44
N LYS A 15 3.37 -4.32 9.57
CA LYS A 15 2.10 -5.06 9.72
C LYS A 15 0.89 -4.14 9.59
N ALA A 16 0.93 -2.95 10.21
CA ALA A 16 -0.16 -1.97 10.10
C ALA A 16 -0.36 -1.49 8.64
N VAL A 17 0.74 -1.22 7.93
CA VAL A 17 0.70 -0.85 6.51
C VAL A 17 0.14 -1.99 5.66
N GLN A 18 0.56 -3.24 5.93
CA GLN A 18 0.04 -4.42 5.24
C GLN A 18 -1.47 -4.59 5.46
N GLU A 19 -1.95 -4.41 6.69
CA GLU A 19 -3.37 -4.51 7.02
C GLU A 19 -4.18 -3.41 6.32
N LEU A 20 -3.69 -2.18 6.31
CA LEU A 20 -4.33 -1.06 5.60
C LEU A 20 -4.43 -1.35 4.09
N ALA A 21 -3.34 -1.79 3.47
CA ALA A 21 -3.30 -2.13 2.05
C ALA A 21 -4.27 -3.27 1.71
N ARG A 22 -4.31 -4.33 2.55
CA ARG A 22 -5.23 -5.45 2.40
C ARG A 22 -6.68 -4.98 2.47
N ASN A 23 -7.03 -4.20 3.49
CA ASN A 23 -8.39 -3.72 3.68
C ASN A 23 -8.86 -2.82 2.52
N PHE A 24 -7.97 -1.97 1.99
CA PHE A 24 -8.25 -1.16 0.82
C PHE A 24 -8.50 -2.02 -0.44
N ALA A 25 -7.61 -2.98 -0.71
CA ALA A 25 -7.74 -3.86 -1.86
C ALA A 25 -9.04 -4.68 -1.83
N GLU A 26 -9.42 -5.19 -0.66
CA GLU A 26 -10.65 -5.96 -0.45
C GLU A 26 -11.92 -5.13 -0.63
N LYS A 27 -11.94 -3.88 -0.14
CA LYS A 27 -13.14 -3.05 -0.11
C LYS A 27 -13.32 -2.20 -1.36
N GLU A 28 -12.23 -1.65 -1.90
CA GLU A 28 -12.28 -0.66 -2.98
C GLU A 28 -11.89 -1.27 -4.33
N MET A 29 -10.89 -2.16 -4.38
CA MET A 29 -10.40 -2.69 -5.66
C MET A 29 -11.13 -3.95 -6.12
N ARG A 30 -11.30 -4.94 -5.23
CA ARG A 30 -11.91 -6.24 -5.55
C ARG A 30 -13.28 -6.13 -6.21
N PRO A 31 -14.20 -5.23 -5.80
CA PRO A 31 -15.52 -5.14 -6.44
C PRO A 31 -15.49 -4.65 -7.90
N VAL A 32 -14.44 -3.94 -8.31
CA VAL A 32 -14.37 -3.25 -9.61
C VAL A 32 -13.27 -3.80 -10.53
N VAL A 33 -12.51 -4.80 -10.09
CA VAL A 33 -11.36 -5.31 -10.85
C VAL A 33 -11.73 -5.80 -12.25
N MET A 34 -12.82 -6.58 -12.38
CA MET A 34 -13.26 -7.09 -13.69
C MET A 34 -13.73 -5.97 -14.62
N LYS A 35 -14.38 -4.93 -14.08
CA LYS A 35 -14.80 -3.76 -14.87
C LYS A 35 -13.59 -3.10 -15.53
N TYR A 36 -12.53 -2.85 -14.77
CA TYR A 36 -11.34 -2.18 -15.27
C TYR A 36 -10.47 -3.08 -16.16
N ASP A 37 -10.48 -4.40 -15.92
CA ASP A 37 -9.85 -5.38 -16.81
C ASP A 37 -10.52 -5.38 -18.20
N GLU A 38 -11.85 -5.48 -18.24
CA GLU A 38 -12.62 -5.51 -19.48
C GLU A 38 -12.59 -4.18 -20.24
N SER A 39 -12.70 -3.04 -19.52
CA SER A 39 -12.72 -1.72 -20.16
C SER A 39 -11.34 -1.23 -20.57
N GLN A 40 -10.27 -1.79 -20.00
CA GLN A 40 -8.88 -1.32 -20.14
C GLN A 40 -8.69 0.15 -19.74
N GLU A 41 -9.60 0.69 -18.92
CA GLU A 41 -9.52 2.07 -18.44
C GLU A 41 -8.61 2.18 -17.23
N PHE A 42 -7.90 3.31 -17.13
CA PHE A 42 -7.12 3.60 -15.93
C PHE A 42 -8.05 3.96 -14.75
N PRO A 43 -7.90 3.32 -13.57
CA PRO A 43 -8.83 3.49 -12.46
C PRO A 43 -8.49 4.72 -11.61
N PHE A 44 -8.69 5.92 -12.17
CA PHE A 44 -8.38 7.19 -11.49
C PHE A 44 -9.03 7.33 -10.10
N GLU A 45 -10.28 6.88 -9.94
CA GLU A 45 -10.98 6.94 -8.65
C GLU A 45 -10.28 6.11 -7.57
N ILE A 46 -9.81 4.91 -7.92
CA ILE A 46 -9.06 4.04 -7.00
C ILE A 46 -7.74 4.68 -6.62
N VAL A 47 -7.02 5.24 -7.61
CA VAL A 47 -5.72 5.90 -7.38
C VAL A 47 -5.88 7.14 -6.49
N GLU A 48 -6.94 7.92 -6.69
CA GLU A 48 -7.23 9.07 -5.84
C GLU A 48 -7.46 8.64 -4.38
N LYS A 49 -8.31 7.63 -4.14
CA LYS A 49 -8.52 7.09 -2.79
C LYS A 49 -7.23 6.52 -2.18
N LEU A 50 -6.42 5.82 -2.98
CA LEU A 50 -5.15 5.25 -2.54
C LEU A 50 -4.12 6.35 -2.19
N SER A 51 -4.15 7.49 -2.89
CA SER A 51 -3.28 8.64 -2.61
C SER A 51 -3.60 9.29 -1.26
N GLN A 52 -4.88 9.36 -0.89
CA GLN A 52 -5.31 9.89 0.41
C GLN A 52 -4.85 9.02 1.58
N LEU A 53 -4.53 7.75 1.33
CA LEU A 53 -3.97 6.82 2.30
C LEU A 53 -2.42 6.88 2.39
N GLY A 54 -1.77 7.75 1.61
CA GLY A 54 -0.31 7.96 1.66
C GLY A 54 0.52 6.94 0.85
N PHE A 55 -0.12 5.98 0.18
CA PHE A 55 0.60 4.93 -0.56
C PHE A 55 1.36 5.44 -1.79
N MET A 56 0.98 6.59 -2.36
CA MET A 56 1.65 7.15 -3.54
C MET A 56 3.00 7.82 -3.23
N GLY A 57 3.28 8.09 -1.95
CA GLY A 57 4.53 8.69 -1.46
C GLY A 57 5.17 7.87 -0.34
N ILE A 58 4.93 6.56 -0.31
CA ILE A 58 5.22 5.73 0.87
C ILE A 58 6.70 5.79 1.31
N THR A 59 7.63 5.83 0.35
CA THR A 59 9.07 5.89 0.61
C THR A 59 9.64 7.31 0.71
N TRP A 60 8.82 8.33 0.43
CA TRP A 60 9.28 9.71 0.43
C TRP A 60 9.31 10.25 1.86
N PRO A 61 10.27 11.11 2.22
CA PRO A 61 10.30 11.76 3.53
C PRO A 61 9.05 12.58 3.82
N GLU A 62 8.69 12.69 5.10
CA GLU A 62 7.53 13.48 5.54
C GLU A 62 7.65 14.96 5.16
N GLU A 63 8.87 15.51 5.10
CA GLU A 63 9.13 16.90 4.71
C GLU A 63 8.74 17.20 3.26
N LEU A 64 8.64 16.16 2.43
CA LEU A 64 8.17 16.23 1.05
C LEU A 64 6.70 15.80 0.89
N GLY A 65 6.00 15.54 2.00
CA GLY A 65 4.63 15.04 2.03
C GLY A 65 4.51 13.53 1.80
N GLY A 66 5.58 12.77 1.97
CA GLY A 66 5.57 11.30 1.93
C GLY A 66 5.34 10.65 3.30
N ALA A 67 5.34 9.31 3.34
CA ALA A 67 5.08 8.55 4.57
C ALA A 67 6.35 8.07 5.31
N GLY A 68 7.54 8.27 4.73
CA GLY A 68 8.82 7.96 5.39
C GLY A 68 9.05 6.47 5.70
N LEU A 69 8.36 5.55 5.02
CA LEU A 69 8.44 4.11 5.27
C LEU A 69 9.43 3.44 4.31
N THR A 70 10.53 2.90 4.85
CA THR A 70 11.56 2.13 4.11
C THR A 70 11.94 0.86 4.84
#